data_AF-A0A2G9Q743-F1
#
_entry.id   AF-A0A2G9Q743-F1
#
_cell.length_a   1.000
_cell.length_b   1.000
_cell.length_c   1.000
_cell.angle_alpha   90.00
_cell.angle_beta   90.00
_cell.angle_gamma   90.00
#
_symmetry.space_group_name_H-M   'P 1'
#
loop_
_entity.id
_entity.type
_entity.pdbx_description
1 polymer ?
#
loop_
_entity_poly.entity_id
_entity_poly.type
_entity_poly.pdbx_seq_one_letter_code
_entity_poly.pdbx_strand_id
1 'polypeptide(L)' 'HYSGVQPADVEEVVKKGVKTLVIGRGMTEALQVPVSTLEYIKSQGIDVLVFQTEKAVKEYNSLVSQGARVG' A
#
# COMPACT_ATOMS: atom_id res chain seq x y z
N HIS A 1 -1.86 17.94 11.84
CA HIS A 1 -2.03 16.85 10.87
C HIS A 1 -0.66 16.28 10.56
N TYR A 2 -0.47 14.97 10.72
CA TYR A 2 0.72 14.29 10.20
C TYR A 2 0.57 14.17 8.69
N SER A 3 1.54 14.68 7.93
CA SER A 3 1.51 14.63 6.47
C SER A 3 1.82 13.20 6.00
N GLY A 4 0.85 12.51 5.40
CA GLY A 4 1.07 11.20 4.79
C GLY A 4 -0.05 10.18 5.01
N VAL A 5 0.09 9.01 4.39
CA VAL A 5 -0.86 7.89 4.49
C VAL A 5 -0.91 7.35 5.92
N GLN A 6 -2.06 7.42 6.55
CA GLN A 6 -2.29 6.94 7.92
C GLN A 6 -2.77 5.48 7.92
N PRO A 7 -2.65 4.75 9.05
CA PRO A 7 -3.20 3.40 9.18
C PRO A 7 -4.69 3.31 8.84
N ALA A 8 -5.46 4.35 9.21
CA ALA A 8 -6.88 4.43 8.91
C ALA A 8 -7.20 4.46 7.40
N ASP A 9 -6.31 5.03 6.58
CA ASP A 9 -6.50 5.10 5.12
C ASP A 9 -6.41 3.72 4.46
N VAL A 10 -5.71 2.77 5.09
CA VAL A 10 -5.47 1.41 4.56
C VAL A 10 -6.25 0.33 5.31
N GLU A 11 -6.90 0.67 6.43
CA GLU A 11 -7.57 -0.29 7.31
C GLU A 11 -8.67 -1.08 6.58
N GLU A 12 -9.44 -0.45 5.70
CA GLU A 12 -10.48 -1.14 4.92
C GLU A 12 -9.88 -2.22 4.03
N VAL A 13 -8.75 -1.94 3.38
CA VAL A 13 -8.06 -2.88 2.48
C VAL A 13 -7.45 -4.02 3.27
N VAL A 14 -6.81 -3.71 4.41
CA VAL A 14 -6.27 -4.69 5.35
C VAL A 14 -7.37 -5.66 5.82
N LYS A 15 -8.55 -5.15 6.20
CA LYS A 15 -9.70 -5.96 6.65
C LYS A 15 -10.26 -6.89 5.56
N LYS A 16 -10.02 -6.62 4.28
CA LYS A 16 -10.40 -7.51 3.17
C LYS A 16 -9.50 -8.74 3.04
N GLY A 17 -8.43 -8.84 3.83
CA GLY A 17 -7.55 -10.01 3.86
C GLY A 17 -6.66 -10.14 2.62
N VAL A 18 -6.14 -9.01 2.14
CA VAL A 18 -5.11 -9.00 1.08
C VAL A 18 -3.79 -9.53 1.63
N LYS A 19 -2.99 -10.14 0.76
CA LYS A 19 -1.64 -10.61 1.10
C LYS A 19 -0.59 -9.52 0.85
N THR A 20 -0.83 -8.67 -0.15
CA THR A 20 0.07 -7.59 -0.53
C THR A 20 -0.74 -6.30 -0.71
N LEU A 21 -0.21 -5.18 -0.22
CA LEU A 21 -0.81 -3.86 -0.36
C LEU A 21 0.15 -2.94 -1.10
N VAL A 22 -0.33 -2.31 -2.18
CA VAL A 22 0.49 -1.41 -3.02
C VAL A 22 0.08 0.05 -2.80
N ILE A 23 0.99 0.87 -2.27
CA ILE A 23 0.75 2.29 -1.99
C ILE A 23 1.40 3.15 -3.07
N GLY A 24 0.59 3.95 -3.76
CA GLY A 24 1.04 5.02 -4.64
C GLY A 24 1.24 6.33 -3.88
N ARG A 25 2.42 6.95 -4.00
CA ARG A 25 2.78 8.21 -3.31
C ARG A 25 2.57 9.49 -4.12
N GLY A 26 1.75 9.41 -5.17
CA GLY A 26 1.54 10.52 -6.11
C GLY A 26 2.61 10.58 -7.20
N MET A 27 2.41 11.47 -8.18
CA MET A 27 3.32 11.63 -9.32
C MET A 27 4.70 12.14 -8.91
N THR A 28 4.75 13.05 -7.93
CA THR A 28 5.98 13.65 -7.40
C THR A 28 6.51 12.95 -6.16
N GLU A 29 5.89 11.84 -5.74
CA GLU A 29 6.24 11.08 -4.53
C GLU A 29 6.21 11.91 -3.22
N ALA A 30 5.51 13.06 -3.26
CA ALA A 30 5.41 13.97 -2.13
C ALA A 30 4.59 13.39 -0.97
N LEU A 31 3.67 12.45 -1.25
CA LEU A 31 2.88 11.79 -0.22
C LEU A 31 3.77 10.83 0.57
N GLN A 32 4.04 11.15 1.82
CA GLN A 32 4.82 10.28 2.70
C GLN A 32 3.99 9.09 3.17
N VAL A 33 4.68 7.96 3.40
CA VAL A 33 4.11 6.81 4.11
C VAL A 33 4.91 6.67 5.41
N PRO A 34 4.37 7.15 6.54
CA PRO A 34 5.03 7.05 7.83
C PRO A 34 5.38 5.60 8.16
N VAL A 35 6.50 5.43 8.89
CA VAL A 35 6.96 4.10 9.34
C VAL A 35 5.88 3.41 10.18
N SER A 36 5.14 4.14 11.02
CA SER A 36 4.03 3.60 11.81
C SER A 36 2.94 2.95 10.94
N THR A 37 2.65 3.49 9.76
CA THR A 37 1.71 2.89 8.81
C THR A 37 2.28 1.62 8.20
N LEU A 38 3.57 1.60 7.86
CA LEU A 38 4.25 0.41 7.35
C LEU A 38 4.30 -0.72 8.39
N GLU A 39 4.61 -0.38 9.65
CA GLU A 39 4.64 -1.32 10.76
C GLU A 39 3.25 -1.87 11.07
N TYR A 40 2.22 -1.01 11.03
CA TYR A 40 0.84 -1.45 11.15
C TYR A 40 0.51 -2.50 10.09
N ILE A 41 0.76 -2.23 8.80
CA ILE A 41 0.46 -3.18 7.72
C ILE A 41 1.22 -4.50 7.91
N LYS A 42 2.53 -4.42 8.22
CA LYS A 42 3.37 -5.61 8.46
C LYS A 42 2.92 -6.41 9.68
N SER A 43 2.45 -5.75 10.74
CA SER A 43 1.93 -6.43 11.94
C SER A 43 0.69 -7.29 11.65
N GLN A 44 -0.03 -6.97 10.57
CA GLN A 44 -1.18 -7.74 10.09
C GLN A 44 -0.76 -8.91 9.18
N GLY A 45 0.54 -9.13 8.97
CA GLY A 45 1.06 -10.18 8.10
C GLY A 45 0.94 -9.86 6.60
N ILE A 46 0.81 -8.58 6.26
CA ILE A 46 0.62 -8.11 4.89
C ILE A 46 1.93 -7.52 4.38
N ASP A 47 2.34 -7.93 3.17
CA ASP A 47 3.47 -7.32 2.47
C ASP A 47 3.09 -5.94 1.94
N VAL A 48 3.96 -4.95 2.09
CA VAL A 48 3.71 -3.58 1.63
C VAL A 48 4.73 -3.17 0.58
N LEU A 49 4.23 -2.69 -0.55
CA LEU A 49 5.03 -2.14 -1.64
C LEU A 49 4.68 -0.66 -1.82
N VAL A 50 5.69 0.19 -1.87
CA VAL A 50 5.49 1.64 -1.92
C VAL A 50 6.21 2.20 -3.13
N PHE A 51 5.46 2.84 -4.04
CA PHE A 51 5.99 3.37 -5.29
C PHE A 51 5.38 4.73 -5.66
N GLN A 52 5.96 5.37 -6.67
CA GLN A 52 5.28 6.40 -7.45
C GLN A 52 4.00 5.81 -8.10
N THR A 53 2.95 6.61 -8.26
CA THR A 53 1.61 6.13 -8.65
C THR A 53 1.56 5.29 -9.93
N GLU A 54 2.24 5.67 -11.01
CA GLU A 54 2.21 4.88 -12.26
C GLU A 54 2.91 3.54 -12.10
N LYS A 55 4.05 3.52 -11.38
CA LYS A 55 4.74 2.27 -11.02
C LYS A 55 3.88 1.39 -10.12
N ALA A 56 3.20 1.99 -9.14
CA ALA A 56 2.26 1.28 -8.25
C ALA A 56 1.14 0.60 -9.05
N VAL A 57 0.51 1.32 -10.00
CA VAL A 57 -0.53 0.76 -10.88
C VAL A 57 0.02 -0.39 -11.72
N LYS A 58 1.21 -0.23 -12.31
CA LYS A 58 1.84 -1.29 -13.10
C LYS A 58 2.10 -2.54 -12.27
N GLU A 59 2.64 -2.37 -11.06
CA GLU A 59 2.95 -3.49 -10.17
C GLU A 59 1.69 -4.18 -9.67
N TYR A 60 0.68 -3.41 -9.25
CA TYR A 60 -0.62 -3.92 -8.86
C TYR A 60 -1.22 -4.79 -9.97
N ASN A 61 -1.27 -4.29 -11.21
CA ASN A 61 -1.82 -5.03 -12.34
C ASN A 61 -1.02 -6.31 -12.65
N SER A 62 0.30 -6.27 -12.48
CA SER A 62 1.18 -7.45 -12.61
C SER A 62 0.82 -8.52 -11.58
N LEU A 63 0.68 -8.13 -10.30
CA LEU A 63 0.31 -9.03 -9.21
C LEU A 63 -1.11 -9.60 -9.39
N VAL A 64 -2.07 -8.78 -9.81
CA VAL A 64 -3.43 -9.24 -10.16
C VAL A 64 -3.37 -10.28 -11.28
N SER A 65 -2.58 -10.02 -12.33
CA SER A 65 -2.45 -10.94 -13.47
C SER A 65 -1.81 -12.28 -13.09
N GLN A 66 -1.03 -12.30 -12.00
CA GLN A 66 -0.44 -13.51 -11.43
C GLN A 66 -1.39 -14.23 -10.44
N GLY A 67 -2.61 -13.71 -10.22
CA GLY A 67 -3.57 -14.27 -9.26
C GLY A 67 -3.24 -13.99 -7.80
N ALA A 68 -2.35 -13.01 -7.53
CA ALA A 68 -2.04 -12.61 -6.15
C ALA A 68 -3.24 -11.88 -5.52
N ARG A 69 -3.41 -12.06 -4.20
CA ARG A 69 -4.39 -11.31 -3.40
C ARG A 69 -3.80 -9.95 -3.06
N VAL A 70 -3.90 -9.01 -3.99
CA VAL A 70 -3.34 -7.66 -3.86
C VAL A 70 -4.45 -6.62 -3.66
N GLY A 71 -4.16 -5.58 -2.88
CA GLY A 71 -5.04 -4.43 -2.62
C GLY A 71 -4.34 -3.09 -2.70
#